data_AF-A0A7V5YWS4-F1
#
_entry.id   AF-A0A7V5YWS4-F1
#
_cell.length_a   1.000
_cell.length_b   1.000
_cell.length_c   1.000
_cell.angle_alpha   90.00
_cell.angle_beta   90.00
_cell.angle_gamma   90.00
#
_symmetry.space_group_name_H-M   'P 1'
#
loop_
_entity.id
_entity.type
_entity.pdbx_description
1 polymer ?
#
loop_
_entity_poly.entity_id
_entity_poly.type
_entity_poly.pdbx_seq_one_letter_code
_entity_poly.pdbx_strand_id
1 'polypeptide(L)'
;MWPSDLRGPSHSRRGAARGRSAMTRCGRRSTICAGAKQSPASAASPAPWIGSEWPCGGCWGVTGGRPPVRSRLRKRWPGCSRQPMANDLPGRVAIVGTGALGSLVAARLANAGVGVTLVGGAAQARAVGAGGLRFQQPWRRELVLRGLRAAAGWGELAEDEVAAIELAVLVGRVHDTQAAVASLAAVLAPQVPLVVLQNGVGGAEIARAQAGPRPLLAAVATLAASQPRPGVVRCLSYRGGVGLAPVQAAEEAVARVARLFSSSGLPTQVYADYRAMVWSSLLLHMLGNAVPAIVNRPPAQVFRDLALCRLELAAFREALAVMRALGIAPVGLPGYPVPALAMAMARLPVPILHRLLPRLAGHWRAGRQVSLRGELERRRGPSEVEYLNGAVVRGGRELGVPVPANALIHRTLTAMMQGTIPRQAYAGNPHGLLAPLR
;
A
#
# COMPACT_ATOMS: atom_id res chain seq x y z
N MET A 1 -62.62 -14.74 -11.93
CA MET A 1 -63.50 -15.50 -12.84
C MET A 1 -62.63 -16.35 -13.79
N TRP A 2 -63.18 -17.48 -14.24
CA TRP A 2 -62.65 -18.53 -15.13
C TRP A 2 -63.84 -19.01 -15.99
N PRO A 3 -63.72 -19.93 -16.98
CA PRO A 3 -62.53 -20.59 -17.56
C PRO A 3 -62.02 -19.77 -18.78
N SER A 4 -61.61 -20.22 -19.99
CA SER A 4 -61.52 -21.51 -20.73
C SER A 4 -60.39 -21.38 -21.78
N ASP A 5 -59.72 -22.40 -22.35
CA ASP A 5 -60.09 -23.65 -23.06
C ASP A 5 -60.70 -23.45 -24.46
N LEU A 6 -60.38 -24.22 -25.51
CA LEU A 6 -59.76 -25.57 -25.65
C LEU A 6 -58.65 -25.55 -26.76
N ARG A 7 -57.89 -26.59 -27.18
CA ARG A 7 -57.76 -28.04 -26.87
C ARG A 7 -56.36 -28.57 -27.31
N GLY A 8 -55.96 -29.78 -26.90
CA GLY A 8 -54.93 -30.63 -27.56
C GLY A 8 -55.52 -31.60 -28.59
N PRO A 9 -54.77 -32.56 -29.22
CA PRO A 9 -53.92 -33.60 -28.57
C PRO A 9 -52.45 -33.66 -29.10
N SER A 10 -51.42 -34.19 -28.43
CA SER A 10 -51.07 -35.59 -28.01
C SER A 10 -50.78 -36.56 -29.20
N HIS A 11 -49.86 -37.55 -29.19
CA HIS A 11 -49.02 -38.25 -28.19
C HIS A 11 -47.65 -38.69 -28.82
N SER A 12 -46.64 -39.30 -28.14
CA SER A 12 -46.04 -39.13 -26.79
C SER A 12 -44.81 -40.09 -26.58
N ARG A 13 -44.09 -39.94 -25.45
CA ARG A 13 -43.24 -40.95 -24.73
C ARG A 13 -41.81 -41.32 -25.20
N ARG A 14 -40.87 -41.05 -24.26
CA ARG A 14 -39.74 -41.90 -23.75
C ARG A 14 -38.56 -42.26 -24.67
N GLY A 15 -37.34 -42.05 -24.14
CA GLY A 15 -36.07 -42.59 -24.64
C GLY A 15 -34.90 -42.02 -23.83
N ALA A 16 -33.81 -42.79 -23.63
CA ALA A 16 -32.69 -42.38 -22.77
C ALA A 16 -31.31 -42.75 -23.35
N ALA A 17 -30.28 -42.08 -22.82
CA ALA A 17 -28.86 -42.46 -22.81
C ALA A 17 -27.99 -42.31 -24.09
N ARG A 18 -26.81 -41.68 -23.86
CA ARG A 18 -25.47 -42.02 -24.41
C ARG A 18 -25.25 -42.16 -25.94
N GLY A 19 -24.72 -41.08 -26.54
CA GLY A 19 -23.30 -41.07 -26.94
C GLY A 19 -22.87 -41.48 -28.37
N ARG A 20 -21.77 -40.82 -28.81
CA ARG A 20 -20.71 -41.16 -29.79
C ARG A 20 -19.68 -39.99 -29.72
N SER A 21 -18.35 -40.15 -29.72
CA SER A 21 -17.40 -40.94 -30.53
C SER A 21 -17.19 -40.37 -31.95
N ALA A 22 -15.97 -40.24 -32.49
CA ALA A 22 -14.61 -40.42 -31.92
C ALA A 22 -13.53 -39.82 -32.86
N MET A 23 -12.27 -39.71 -32.40
CA MET A 23 -10.98 -39.81 -33.13
C MET A 23 -9.87 -39.04 -32.36
N THR A 24 -8.56 -39.37 -32.33
CA THR A 24 -7.76 -40.62 -32.18
C THR A 24 -6.29 -40.25 -32.51
N ARG A 25 -5.38 -40.28 -31.52
CA ARG A 25 -3.95 -40.71 -31.56
C ARG A 25 -3.28 -40.27 -30.24
N CYS A 26 -2.78 -41.19 -29.41
CA CYS A 26 -1.50 -41.92 -29.48
C CYS A 26 -0.35 -41.13 -28.81
N GLY A 27 0.36 -41.64 -27.78
CA GLY A 27 0.13 -42.86 -26.98
C GLY A 27 1.37 -43.31 -26.17
N ARG A 28 1.16 -44.23 -25.19
CA ARG A 28 2.17 -44.98 -24.40
C ARG A 28 3.08 -44.13 -23.46
N ARG A 29 3.54 -44.63 -22.30
CA ARG A 29 3.31 -45.92 -21.59
C ARG A 29 3.48 -45.73 -20.06
N SER A 30 2.92 -46.64 -19.25
CA SER A 30 3.02 -46.67 -17.79
C SER A 30 2.99 -48.11 -17.25
N THR A 31 3.55 -48.35 -16.06
CA THR A 31 3.44 -49.56 -15.20
C THR A 31 3.94 -49.20 -13.78
N ILE A 32 3.14 -49.36 -12.71
CA ILE A 32 3.13 -50.51 -11.74
C ILE A 32 4.44 -50.62 -10.92
N CYS A 33 4.46 -50.77 -9.58
CA CYS A 33 3.42 -50.96 -8.54
C CYS A 33 2.91 -49.63 -7.92
N ALA A 34 1.97 -49.48 -6.97
CA ALA A 34 1.20 -50.34 -6.03
C ALA A 34 1.84 -50.69 -4.66
N GLY A 35 1.08 -50.48 -3.56
CA GLY A 35 1.45 -50.85 -2.18
C GLY A 35 0.96 -49.85 -1.12
N ALA A 36 0.13 -50.29 -0.16
CA ALA A 36 -0.39 -49.44 0.92
C ALA A 36 -0.79 -50.27 2.16
N LYS A 37 -0.55 -49.73 3.38
CA LYS A 37 -1.48 -49.75 4.55
C LYS A 37 -0.84 -49.24 5.86
N GLN A 38 -1.58 -48.36 6.52
CA GLN A 38 -1.92 -48.33 7.97
C GLN A 38 -0.83 -48.34 9.06
N SER A 39 -0.90 -47.34 9.95
CA SER A 39 -0.31 -47.33 11.30
C SER A 39 -1.07 -48.25 12.28
N PRO A 40 -0.50 -48.53 13.47
CA PRO A 40 -1.07 -47.89 14.67
C PRO A 40 0.02 -47.21 15.55
N ALA A 41 -0.35 -46.78 16.76
CA ALA A 41 0.48 -45.97 17.66
C ALA A 41 0.69 -46.64 19.04
N SER A 42 1.74 -46.24 19.75
CA SER A 42 1.85 -46.34 21.21
C SER A 42 2.89 -45.34 21.75
N ALA A 43 2.91 -45.14 23.07
CA ALA A 43 3.60 -44.03 23.75
C ALA A 43 5.05 -44.35 24.19
N ALA A 44 5.86 -43.30 24.37
CA ALA A 44 6.71 -43.12 25.57
C ALA A 44 7.34 -41.71 25.63
N SER A 45 7.38 -41.14 26.83
CA SER A 45 8.35 -40.13 27.29
C SER A 45 9.04 -40.74 28.52
N PRO A 46 10.35 -40.46 28.78
CA PRO A 46 10.71 -39.22 29.46
C PRO A 46 12.01 -38.55 28.95
N ALA A 47 12.35 -37.41 29.55
CA ALA A 47 13.62 -36.68 29.43
C ALA A 47 14.55 -37.04 30.65
N PRO A 48 15.57 -36.25 31.08
CA PRO A 48 16.31 -35.13 30.45
C PRO A 48 17.86 -35.18 30.61
N TRP A 49 18.60 -34.50 29.72
CA TRP A 49 19.98 -34.00 29.94
C TRP A 49 20.11 -32.66 29.20
N ILE A 50 20.56 -31.50 29.73
CA ILE A 50 21.71 -31.13 30.60
C ILE A 50 23.04 -31.03 29.83
N GLY A 51 23.64 -29.82 29.81
CA GLY A 51 25.10 -29.63 29.80
C GLY A 51 25.74 -28.96 28.57
N SER A 52 26.55 -27.92 28.81
CA SER A 52 27.59 -27.31 27.93
C SER A 52 27.15 -26.75 26.54
N GLU A 53 27.62 -25.61 26.01
CA GLU A 53 28.85 -24.79 26.17
C GLU A 53 30.15 -25.40 25.61
N TRP A 54 31.23 -24.61 25.60
CA TRP A 54 32.57 -24.84 24.97
C TRP A 54 32.66 -24.51 23.44
N PRO A 55 33.81 -23.97 22.96
CA PRO A 55 33.76 -22.58 22.48
C PRO A 55 34.62 -22.31 21.22
N CYS A 56 34.98 -21.04 21.01
CA CYS A 56 35.85 -20.57 19.94
C CYS A 56 37.31 -21.08 20.03
N GLY A 57 37.88 -21.44 18.88
CA GLY A 57 39.28 -21.82 18.67
C GLY A 57 39.38 -22.77 17.47
N GLY A 58 40.44 -22.77 16.64
CA GLY A 58 41.58 -21.88 16.54
C GLY A 58 42.23 -22.06 15.15
N CYS A 59 43.13 -21.16 14.74
CA CYS A 59 43.73 -21.25 13.40
C CYS A 59 44.81 -22.34 13.31
N TRP A 60 44.65 -23.23 12.32
CA TRP A 60 45.76 -23.98 11.70
C TRP A 60 45.54 -24.05 10.18
N GLY A 61 46.62 -24.10 9.43
CA GLY A 61 46.60 -24.42 8.01
C GLY A 61 48.03 -24.60 7.50
N VAL A 62 48.21 -25.39 6.44
CA VAL A 62 49.44 -25.41 5.62
C VAL A 62 49.18 -26.17 4.30
N THR A 63 49.70 -25.60 3.20
CA THR A 63 49.96 -26.15 1.84
C THR A 63 48.98 -27.10 1.11
N GLY A 64 48.80 -26.82 -0.20
CA GLY A 64 49.05 -27.85 -1.23
C GLY A 64 47.90 -28.28 -2.15
N GLY A 65 47.59 -27.51 -3.20
CA GLY A 65 46.70 -28.01 -4.28
C GLY A 65 46.21 -26.99 -5.32
N ARG A 66 46.46 -27.29 -6.60
CA ARG A 66 45.86 -26.73 -7.85
C ARG A 66 45.88 -27.88 -8.89
N PRO A 67 45.22 -27.83 -10.07
CA PRO A 67 44.36 -26.79 -10.69
C PRO A 67 42.87 -27.27 -10.75
N PRO A 68 41.93 -26.80 -11.64
CA PRO A 68 42.02 -25.77 -12.70
C PRO A 68 41.02 -24.60 -12.58
N VAL A 69 41.15 -23.66 -13.52
CA VAL A 69 40.49 -22.35 -13.51
C VAL A 69 39.14 -22.36 -14.25
N ARG A 70 38.10 -21.83 -13.60
CA ARG A 70 36.95 -21.19 -14.30
C ARG A 70 36.73 -19.79 -13.73
N SER A 71 36.79 -18.79 -14.60
CA SER A 71 36.78 -17.38 -14.22
C SER A 71 35.39 -16.90 -13.78
N ARG A 72 35.30 -16.34 -12.57
CA ARG A 72 34.18 -15.50 -12.13
C ARG A 72 34.71 -14.15 -11.65
N LEU A 73 34.57 -13.13 -12.49
CA LEU A 73 34.91 -11.74 -12.17
C LEU A 73 33.92 -11.14 -11.15
N ARG A 74 34.04 -11.51 -9.87
CA ARG A 74 33.48 -10.74 -8.76
C ARG A 74 34.28 -9.44 -8.60
N LYS A 75 33.89 -8.36 -9.27
CA LYS A 75 34.36 -7.01 -8.92
C LYS A 75 33.94 -6.70 -7.47
N ARG A 76 34.89 -6.74 -6.54
CA ARG A 76 34.73 -6.20 -5.19
C ARG A 76 34.41 -4.71 -5.29
N TRP A 77 33.40 -4.26 -4.55
CA TRP A 77 33.28 -2.85 -4.17
C TRP A 77 34.11 -2.62 -2.89
N PRO A 78 35.04 -1.64 -2.86
CA PRO A 78 35.66 -1.21 -1.61
C PRO A 78 34.64 -0.52 -0.69
N GLY A 79 34.88 -0.53 0.63
CA GLY A 79 34.12 0.27 1.60
C GLY A 79 33.14 -0.47 2.53
N CYS A 80 33.05 -1.81 2.47
CA CYS A 80 32.17 -2.58 3.36
C CYS A 80 32.80 -2.81 4.75
N SER A 81 32.97 -1.74 5.54
CA SER A 81 33.48 -1.80 6.91
C SER A 81 33.05 -0.61 7.76
N ARG A 82 31.76 -0.56 8.13
CA ARG A 82 31.24 0.14 9.32
C ARG A 82 29.95 -0.56 9.75
N GLN A 83 29.90 -1.02 11.00
CA GLN A 83 28.64 -1.31 11.66
C GLN A 83 27.86 0.02 11.79
N PRO A 84 26.52 0.04 11.71
CA PRO A 84 25.78 1.21 12.13
C PRO A 84 26.06 1.47 13.62
N MET A 85 26.43 2.69 13.99
CA MET A 85 26.60 3.05 15.39
C MET A 85 25.22 3.00 16.06
N ALA A 86 25.08 2.14 17.07
CA ALA A 86 23.76 1.75 17.60
C ALA A 86 23.04 2.84 18.40
N ASN A 87 23.73 3.94 18.75
CA ASN A 87 23.26 4.95 19.71
C ASN A 87 22.57 6.18 19.06
N ASP A 88 22.56 6.29 17.72
CA ASP A 88 22.04 7.47 16.99
C ASP A 88 20.60 7.31 16.47
N LEU A 89 19.93 6.19 16.78
CA LEU A 89 18.55 5.92 16.38
C LEU A 89 17.61 6.12 17.59
N PRO A 90 16.49 6.87 17.45
CA PRO A 90 15.59 7.13 18.57
C PRO A 90 15.03 5.86 19.20
N GLY A 91 14.98 5.84 20.54
CA GLY A 91 14.80 4.64 21.35
C GLY A 91 13.50 3.88 21.08
N ARG A 92 12.37 4.59 20.95
CA ARG A 92 11.08 3.99 20.57
C ARG A 92 10.27 4.86 19.60
N VAL A 93 9.60 4.18 18.66
CA VAL A 93 8.73 4.78 17.65
C VAL A 93 7.31 4.22 17.78
N ALA A 94 6.32 5.10 17.93
CA ALA A 94 4.91 4.74 17.86
C ALA A 94 4.39 4.76 16.43
N ILE A 95 3.79 3.66 15.98
CA ILE A 95 3.12 3.56 14.68
C ILE A 95 1.62 3.54 14.92
N VAL A 96 0.99 4.69 14.70
CA VAL A 96 -0.44 4.91 14.94
C VAL A 96 -1.21 4.58 13.66
N GLY A 97 -2.07 3.57 13.73
CA GLY A 97 -2.78 3.02 12.57
C GLY A 97 -2.08 1.79 11.98
N THR A 98 -2.56 0.61 12.39
CA THR A 98 -1.85 -0.66 12.21
C THR A 98 -2.22 -1.41 10.90
N GLY A 99 -2.54 -0.63 9.86
CA GLY A 99 -2.88 -1.10 8.52
C GLY A 99 -1.68 -1.68 7.75
N ALA A 100 -1.83 -1.91 6.43
CA ALA A 100 -0.78 -2.50 5.61
C ALA A 100 0.50 -1.66 5.54
N LEU A 101 0.38 -0.34 5.31
CA LEU A 101 1.54 0.57 5.32
C LEU A 101 2.15 0.72 6.71
N GLY A 102 1.32 0.88 7.76
CA GLY A 102 1.79 1.01 9.15
C GLY A 102 2.55 -0.24 9.59
N SER A 103 1.99 -1.42 9.34
CA SER A 103 2.67 -2.70 9.57
C SER A 103 3.97 -2.85 8.75
N LEU A 104 4.05 -2.31 7.53
CA LEU A 104 5.30 -2.33 6.74
C LEU A 104 6.37 -1.43 7.35
N VAL A 105 6.00 -0.23 7.81
CA VAL A 105 6.92 0.70 8.47
C VAL A 105 7.40 0.12 9.81
N ALA A 106 6.47 -0.38 10.64
CA ALA A 106 6.78 -1.10 11.88
C ALA A 106 7.73 -2.28 11.65
N ALA A 107 7.47 -3.10 10.62
CA ALA A 107 8.33 -4.24 10.29
C ALA A 107 9.73 -3.82 9.83
N ARG A 108 9.88 -2.69 9.13
CA ARG A 108 11.18 -2.16 8.69
C ARG A 108 11.99 -1.60 9.86
N LEU A 109 11.36 -0.80 10.72
CA LEU A 109 11.96 -0.24 11.94
C LEU A 109 12.41 -1.35 12.90
N ALA A 110 11.51 -2.28 13.27
CA ALA A 110 11.81 -3.35 14.20
C ALA A 110 12.88 -4.34 13.66
N ASN A 111 12.91 -4.60 12.35
CA ASN A 111 13.97 -5.38 11.72
C ASN A 111 15.35 -4.69 11.78
N ALA A 112 15.41 -3.38 12.05
CA ALA A 112 16.64 -2.62 12.24
C ALA A 112 17.01 -2.43 13.72
N GLY A 113 16.31 -3.09 14.65
CA GLY A 113 16.56 -3.00 16.09
C GLY A 113 15.87 -1.82 16.79
N VAL A 114 15.10 -1.01 16.08
CA VAL A 114 14.35 0.13 16.66
C VAL A 114 13.19 -0.40 17.50
N GLY A 115 12.99 0.15 18.70
CA GLY A 115 11.80 -0.15 19.52
C GLY A 115 10.53 0.33 18.83
N VAL A 116 9.53 -0.55 18.64
CA VAL A 116 8.29 -0.20 17.94
C VAL A 116 7.06 -0.56 18.76
N THR A 117 6.19 0.44 18.94
CA THR A 117 4.85 0.30 19.54
C THR A 117 3.78 0.52 18.46
N LEU A 118 3.02 -0.53 18.14
CA LEU A 118 1.87 -0.47 17.24
C LEU A 118 0.62 -0.03 18.00
N VAL A 119 0.02 1.11 17.64
CA VAL A 119 -1.19 1.64 18.29
C VAL A 119 -2.36 1.63 17.33
N GLY A 120 -3.43 0.92 17.70
CA GLY A 120 -4.68 0.84 16.94
C GLY A 120 -5.06 -0.59 16.53
N GLY A 121 -6.37 -0.87 16.50
CA GLY A 121 -6.93 -2.06 15.85
C GLY A 121 -6.70 -3.37 16.62
N ALA A 122 -7.58 -3.64 17.59
CA ALA A 122 -7.53 -4.80 18.51
C ALA A 122 -7.31 -6.18 17.87
N ALA A 123 -7.66 -6.39 16.60
CA ALA A 123 -7.37 -7.63 15.88
C ALA A 123 -5.89 -7.77 15.51
N GLN A 124 -5.23 -6.68 15.10
CA GLN A 124 -3.79 -6.64 14.83
C GLN A 124 -2.99 -6.65 16.13
N ALA A 125 -3.42 -5.92 17.16
CA ALA A 125 -2.76 -5.92 18.47
C ALA A 125 -2.67 -7.33 19.07
N ARG A 126 -3.80 -8.05 19.18
CA ARG A 126 -3.83 -9.45 19.64
C ARG A 126 -2.99 -10.38 18.78
N ALA A 127 -3.01 -10.23 17.45
CA ALA A 127 -2.26 -11.09 16.54
C ALA A 127 -0.73 -10.87 16.62
N VAL A 128 -0.28 -9.64 16.89
CA VAL A 128 1.15 -9.33 17.10
C VAL A 128 1.59 -9.77 18.51
N GLY A 129 0.79 -9.52 19.55
CA GLY A 129 1.09 -9.98 20.91
C GLY A 129 1.23 -11.51 21.01
N ALA A 130 0.34 -12.27 20.35
CA ALA A 130 0.34 -13.73 20.42
C ALA A 130 1.44 -14.43 19.57
N GLY A 131 2.10 -13.74 18.63
CA GLY A 131 2.98 -14.42 17.67
C GLY A 131 4.00 -13.58 16.91
N GLY A 132 4.17 -12.31 17.27
CA GLY A 132 4.98 -11.35 16.53
C GLY A 132 4.36 -10.91 15.20
N LEU A 133 5.04 -9.99 14.52
CA LEU A 133 4.67 -9.51 13.19
C LEU A 133 5.40 -10.33 12.11
N ARG A 134 4.65 -11.13 11.33
CA ARG A 134 5.21 -11.82 10.16
C ARG A 134 5.40 -10.83 9.01
N PHE A 135 6.63 -10.70 8.55
CA PHE A 135 7.04 -9.82 7.46
C PHE A 135 7.44 -10.64 6.23
N GLN A 136 6.62 -10.54 5.18
CA GLN A 136 6.82 -11.22 3.90
C GLN A 136 7.39 -10.25 2.85
N GLN A 137 8.37 -10.72 2.08
CA GLN A 137 8.95 -10.00 0.95
C GLN A 137 9.16 -11.00 -0.21
N PRO A 138 8.72 -10.73 -1.46
CA PRO A 138 8.83 -11.67 -2.57
C PRO A 138 10.28 -12.09 -2.94
N TRP A 139 11.27 -11.36 -2.43
CA TRP A 139 12.69 -11.45 -2.77
C TRP A 139 13.57 -11.97 -1.62
N ARG A 140 12.98 -12.28 -0.45
CA ARG A 140 13.68 -12.67 0.79
C ARG A 140 12.85 -13.71 1.58
N ARG A 141 13.48 -14.38 2.54
CA ARG A 141 12.79 -15.27 3.49
C ARG A 141 11.74 -14.48 4.30
N GLU A 142 10.62 -15.10 4.66
CA GLU A 142 9.71 -14.54 5.68
C GLU A 142 10.46 -14.37 7.01
N LEU A 143 10.27 -13.22 7.65
CA LEU A 143 10.81 -12.91 8.97
C LEU A 143 9.67 -12.85 9.99
N VAL A 144 9.90 -13.31 11.22
CA VAL A 144 8.94 -13.22 12.32
C VAL A 144 9.52 -12.27 13.36
N LEU A 145 9.04 -11.03 13.35
CA LEU A 145 9.56 -9.97 14.21
C LEU A 145 8.86 -10.06 15.58
N ARG A 146 9.64 -10.38 16.61
CA ARG A 146 9.20 -10.50 18.00
C ARG A 146 9.65 -9.28 18.81
N GLY A 147 9.06 -9.04 19.97
CA GLY A 147 9.40 -7.89 20.82
C GLY A 147 8.79 -6.54 20.39
N LEU A 148 7.97 -6.50 19.34
CA LEU A 148 7.13 -5.33 19.06
C LEU A 148 6.01 -5.26 20.11
N ARG A 149 5.84 -4.10 20.76
CA ARG A 149 4.64 -3.83 21.54
C ARG A 149 3.48 -3.55 20.58
N ALA A 150 2.29 -3.99 20.96
CA ALA A 150 1.07 -3.62 20.27
C ALA A 150 -0.07 -3.39 21.27
N ALA A 151 -0.97 -2.47 20.91
CA ALA A 151 -2.09 -2.00 21.71
C ALA A 151 -3.26 -1.60 20.79
N ALA A 152 -4.51 -1.84 21.19
CA ALA A 152 -5.69 -1.41 20.45
C ALA A 152 -5.91 0.11 20.48
N GLY A 153 -5.39 0.78 21.51
CA GLY A 153 -5.40 2.23 21.72
C GLY A 153 -4.45 2.61 22.85
N TRP A 154 -4.28 3.91 23.11
CA TRP A 154 -3.27 4.42 24.06
C TRP A 154 -3.44 3.89 25.49
N GLY A 155 -4.68 3.73 25.98
CA GLY A 155 -4.97 3.23 27.33
C GLY A 155 -4.69 1.74 27.58
N GLU A 156 -4.13 1.01 26.61
CA GLU A 156 -3.56 -0.35 26.82
C GLU A 156 -2.03 -0.32 27.01
N LEU A 157 -1.41 0.87 27.07
CA LEU A 157 0.02 1.09 27.34
C LEU A 157 0.21 1.65 28.75
N ALA A 158 1.31 1.28 29.41
CA ALA A 158 1.69 1.90 30.68
C ALA A 158 2.31 3.29 30.47
N GLU A 159 2.31 4.14 31.50
CA GLU A 159 2.77 5.53 31.40
C GLU A 159 4.26 5.64 31.00
N ASP A 160 5.10 4.70 31.43
CA ASP A 160 6.51 4.61 31.03
C ASP A 160 6.67 4.16 29.56
N GLU A 161 5.83 3.23 29.09
CA GLU A 161 5.79 2.84 27.67
C GLU A 161 5.38 4.01 26.76
N VAL A 162 4.53 4.92 27.26
CA VAL A 162 4.08 6.13 26.56
C VAL A 162 5.15 7.22 26.62
N ALA A 163 5.74 7.48 27.79
CA ALA A 163 6.77 8.49 27.99
C ALA A 163 8.07 8.19 27.21
N ALA A 164 8.38 6.91 26.98
CA ALA A 164 9.55 6.49 26.22
C ALA A 164 9.42 6.60 24.69
N ILE A 165 8.33 7.19 24.16
CA ILE A 165 8.11 7.36 22.71
C ILE A 165 8.76 8.66 22.22
N GLU A 166 9.79 8.53 21.39
CA GLU A 166 10.58 9.66 20.85
C GLU A 166 10.12 10.13 19.46
N LEU A 167 9.26 9.35 18.79
CA LEU A 167 8.71 9.67 17.47
C LEU A 167 7.35 8.99 17.30
N ALA A 168 6.36 9.72 16.80
CA ALA A 168 5.11 9.14 16.31
C ALA A 168 5.02 9.19 14.78
N VAL A 169 4.57 8.11 14.16
CA VAL A 169 4.23 8.04 12.74
C VAL A 169 2.75 7.68 12.62
N LEU A 170 1.93 8.63 12.19
CA LEU A 170 0.53 8.43 11.89
C LEU A 170 0.37 7.88 10.47
N VAL A 171 -0.18 6.67 10.37
CA VAL A 171 -0.40 5.94 9.12
C VAL A 171 -1.87 5.51 9.03
N GLY A 172 -2.67 6.22 8.24
CA GLY A 172 -4.10 5.96 8.15
C GLY A 172 -4.76 6.65 6.97
N ARG A 173 -6.10 6.67 6.97
CA ARG A 173 -6.84 7.51 6.03
C ARG A 173 -6.87 8.95 6.54
N VAL A 174 -6.96 9.91 5.64
CA VAL A 174 -6.93 11.34 5.99
C VAL A 174 -8.14 11.76 6.87
N HIS A 175 -9.28 11.07 6.80
CA HIS A 175 -10.44 11.36 7.66
C HIS A 175 -10.22 10.99 9.13
N ASP A 176 -9.40 9.98 9.42
CA ASP A 176 -9.09 9.57 10.80
C ASP A 176 -8.12 10.56 11.50
N THR A 177 -7.44 11.41 10.74
CA THR A 177 -6.34 12.27 11.21
C THR A 177 -6.71 13.14 12.39
N GLN A 178 -7.93 13.70 12.41
CA GLN A 178 -8.37 14.57 13.49
C GLN A 178 -8.42 13.83 14.83
N ALA A 179 -9.17 12.72 14.92
CA ALA A 179 -9.27 11.92 16.13
C ALA A 179 -7.92 11.27 16.51
N ALA A 180 -7.12 10.86 15.51
CA ALA A 180 -5.80 10.28 15.75
C ALA A 180 -4.80 11.29 16.32
N VAL A 181 -4.78 12.54 15.83
CA VAL A 181 -3.88 13.58 16.34
C VAL A 181 -4.35 14.09 17.71
N ALA A 182 -5.66 14.26 17.93
CA ALA A 182 -6.20 14.65 19.22
C ALA A 182 -5.87 13.62 20.33
N SER A 183 -6.13 12.33 20.08
CA SER A 183 -5.83 11.26 21.05
C SER A 183 -4.33 11.08 21.31
N LEU A 184 -3.48 11.32 20.31
CA LEU A 184 -2.02 11.32 20.42
C LEU A 184 -1.51 12.54 21.22
N ALA A 185 -2.08 13.73 21.00
CA ALA A 185 -1.72 14.95 21.71
C ALA A 185 -2.13 14.95 23.18
N ALA A 186 -3.15 14.16 23.56
CA ALA A 186 -3.57 13.97 24.94
C ALA A 186 -2.62 13.08 25.77
N VAL A 187 -1.69 12.33 25.15
CA VAL A 187 -0.83 11.36 25.86
C VAL A 187 0.67 11.49 25.58
N LEU A 188 1.08 11.93 24.38
CA LEU A 188 2.49 12.16 24.07
C LEU A 188 2.89 13.60 24.39
N ALA A 189 4.07 13.77 24.98
CA ALA A 189 4.62 15.09 25.30
C ALA A 189 4.78 15.98 24.04
N PRO A 190 4.57 17.31 24.11
CA PRO A 190 4.49 18.18 22.94
C PRO A 190 5.71 18.11 22.01
N GLN A 191 6.92 17.95 22.57
CA GLN A 191 8.18 17.89 21.84
C GLN A 191 8.36 16.63 20.97
N VAL A 192 7.60 15.56 21.21
CA VAL A 192 7.69 14.30 20.44
C VAL A 192 7.24 14.54 19.00
N PRO A 193 8.10 14.43 17.97
CA PRO A 193 7.71 14.73 16.59
C PRO A 193 6.62 13.81 16.06
N LEU A 194 5.79 14.35 15.16
CA LEU A 194 4.77 13.61 14.43
C LEU A 194 5.07 13.61 12.93
N VAL A 195 5.12 12.41 12.34
CA VAL A 195 5.17 12.19 10.89
C VAL A 195 3.80 11.73 10.41
N VAL A 196 3.12 12.53 9.60
CA VAL A 196 1.86 12.18 8.95
C VAL A 196 2.16 11.48 7.62
N LEU A 197 2.22 10.15 7.66
CA LEU A 197 2.53 9.30 6.51
C LEU A 197 1.23 8.77 5.88
N GLN A 198 0.67 9.55 4.95
CA GLN A 198 -0.65 9.31 4.36
C GLN A 198 -0.64 9.42 2.83
N ASN A 199 -1.71 8.93 2.20
CA ASN A 199 -1.99 9.16 0.78
C ASN A 199 -3.18 10.12 0.65
N GLY A 200 -3.07 11.12 -0.24
CA GLY A 200 -4.05 12.19 -0.39
C GLY A 200 -3.62 13.51 0.25
N VAL A 201 -4.34 14.58 -0.09
CA VAL A 201 -4.08 15.97 0.34
C VAL A 201 -5.01 16.36 1.50
N GLY A 202 -4.51 17.11 2.49
CA GLY A 202 -5.27 17.61 3.64
C GLY A 202 -4.83 17.04 4.99
N GLY A 203 -4.09 15.93 5.02
CA GLY A 203 -3.68 15.28 6.28
C GLY A 203 -2.66 16.09 7.08
N ALA A 204 -1.70 16.73 6.41
CA ALA A 204 -0.73 17.61 7.04
C ALA A 204 -1.42 18.84 7.65
N GLU A 205 -2.42 19.38 6.95
CA GLU A 205 -3.18 20.56 7.32
C GLU A 205 -4.11 20.29 8.52
N ILE A 206 -4.85 19.16 8.51
CA ILE A 206 -5.69 18.71 9.63
C ILE A 206 -4.84 18.43 10.87
N ALA A 207 -3.66 17.81 10.71
CA ALA A 207 -2.75 17.58 11.81
C ALA A 207 -2.16 18.89 12.37
N ARG A 208 -1.75 19.82 11.50
CA ARG A 208 -1.18 21.12 11.90
C ARG A 208 -2.15 21.93 12.78
N ALA A 209 -3.45 21.88 12.48
CA ALA A 209 -4.48 22.54 13.28
C ALA A 209 -4.60 22.03 14.73
N GLN A 210 -3.99 20.88 15.07
CA GLN A 210 -4.11 20.22 16.38
C GLN A 210 -2.76 19.82 17.00
N ALA A 211 -1.66 19.94 16.25
CA ALA A 211 -0.32 19.59 16.71
C ALA A 211 0.24 20.56 17.77
N GLY A 212 -0.29 21.78 17.85
CA GLY A 212 0.25 22.83 18.72
C GLY A 212 1.72 23.14 18.36
N PRO A 213 2.63 23.25 19.33
CA PRO A 213 4.06 23.50 19.06
C PRO A 213 4.83 22.25 18.59
N ARG A 214 4.18 21.10 18.43
CA ARG A 214 4.85 19.83 18.08
C ARG A 214 5.56 19.89 16.72
N PRO A 215 6.80 19.38 16.62
CA PRO A 215 7.48 19.22 15.33
C PRO A 215 6.67 18.31 14.39
N LEU A 216 6.11 18.88 13.32
CA LEU A 216 5.23 18.19 12.38
C LEU A 216 5.89 18.04 11.02
N LEU A 217 5.85 16.81 10.50
CA LEU A 217 6.38 16.43 9.19
C LEU A 217 5.27 15.75 8.39
N ALA A 218 5.18 16.05 7.10
CA ALA A 218 4.36 15.29 6.17
C ALA A 218 5.22 14.21 5.51
N ALA A 219 4.62 13.07 5.18
CA ALA A 219 5.29 12.03 4.43
C ALA A 219 4.36 11.29 3.46
N VAL A 220 4.92 10.79 2.36
CA VAL A 220 4.20 9.99 1.35
C VAL A 220 4.96 8.71 1.03
N ALA A 221 4.27 7.57 0.99
CA ALA A 221 4.87 6.29 0.62
C ALA A 221 4.68 5.98 -0.86
N THR A 222 5.77 5.72 -1.58
CA THR A 222 5.71 5.09 -2.92
C THR A 222 5.84 3.57 -2.86
N LEU A 223 6.00 3.01 -1.65
CA LEU A 223 5.99 1.58 -1.36
C LEU A 223 4.56 1.03 -1.24
N ALA A 224 4.32 -0.16 -1.79
CA ALA A 224 3.11 -0.92 -1.55
C ALA A 224 3.32 -2.08 -0.57
N ALA A 225 2.34 -2.22 0.31
CA ALA A 225 2.14 -3.34 1.20
C ALA A 225 0.76 -3.95 0.97
N SER A 226 0.57 -5.20 1.40
CA SER A 226 -0.74 -5.72 1.76
C SER A 226 -0.67 -6.39 3.14
N GLN A 227 -1.82 -6.50 3.79
CA GLN A 227 -1.99 -7.15 5.09
C GLN A 227 -3.03 -8.28 4.89
N PRO A 228 -2.60 -9.49 4.47
CA PRO A 228 -3.54 -10.55 4.08
C PRO A 228 -4.46 -10.99 5.23
N ARG A 229 -3.98 -10.87 6.46
CA ARG A 229 -4.70 -11.09 7.72
C ARG A 229 -3.96 -10.39 8.86
N PRO A 230 -4.57 -10.23 10.05
CA PRO A 230 -3.86 -9.77 11.24
C PRO A 230 -2.59 -10.59 11.53
N GLY A 231 -1.55 -9.89 12.02
CA GLY A 231 -0.22 -10.44 12.31
C GLY A 231 0.65 -10.74 11.08
N VAL A 232 0.21 -10.37 9.85
CA VAL A 232 0.98 -10.60 8.61
C VAL A 232 0.98 -9.37 7.72
N VAL A 233 2.16 -8.90 7.34
CA VAL A 233 2.35 -7.85 6.32
C VAL A 233 3.25 -8.33 5.21
N ARG A 234 2.90 -8.00 3.96
CA ARG A 234 3.64 -8.36 2.75
C ARG A 234 4.05 -7.09 2.00
N CYS A 235 5.35 -6.84 1.86
CA CYS A 235 5.85 -5.81 0.97
C CYS A 235 5.68 -6.26 -0.48
N LEU A 236 4.94 -5.52 -1.30
CA LEU A 236 4.69 -5.86 -2.70
C LEU A 236 5.73 -5.23 -3.64
N SER A 237 6.28 -4.08 -3.28
CA SER A 237 7.21 -3.34 -4.12
C SER A 237 8.67 -3.80 -3.99
N TYR A 238 9.41 -3.80 -5.11
CA TYR A 238 10.87 -3.91 -5.14
C TYR A 238 11.56 -2.53 -5.10
N ARG A 239 10.92 -1.50 -5.68
CA ARG A 239 11.40 -0.11 -5.75
C ARG A 239 10.41 0.82 -5.06
N GLY A 240 10.87 2.00 -4.68
CA GLY A 240 10.08 3.00 -3.95
C GLY A 240 10.73 3.35 -2.62
N GLY A 241 10.05 4.18 -1.84
CA GLY A 241 10.55 4.71 -0.59
C GLY A 241 9.53 5.61 0.11
N VAL A 242 10.04 6.53 0.93
CA VAL A 242 9.26 7.57 1.61
C VAL A 242 9.74 8.95 1.14
N GLY A 243 8.81 9.81 0.73
CA GLY A 243 9.08 11.24 0.69
C GLY A 243 8.77 11.85 2.05
N LEU A 244 9.61 12.76 2.54
CA LEU A 244 9.48 13.43 3.84
C LEU A 244 9.67 14.95 3.65
N ALA A 245 8.86 15.77 4.30
CA ALA A 245 8.98 17.22 4.26
C ALA A 245 8.53 17.87 5.60
N PRO A 246 9.11 19.00 6.02
CA PRO A 246 8.63 19.75 7.16
C PRO A 246 7.25 20.34 6.87
N VAL A 247 6.41 20.42 7.91
CA VAL A 247 5.17 21.22 7.94
C VAL A 247 5.32 22.33 8.97
N GLN A 248 5.88 21.97 10.13
CA GLN A 248 6.39 22.89 11.16
C GLN A 248 7.45 22.13 11.97
N ALA A 249 8.66 21.96 11.42
CA ALA A 249 9.75 21.21 12.05
C ALA A 249 11.10 21.79 11.62
N ALA A 250 12.04 21.87 12.56
CA ALA A 250 13.43 22.27 12.29
C ALA A 250 14.18 21.20 11.49
N GLU A 251 15.22 21.59 10.76
CA GLU A 251 15.93 20.73 9.80
C GLU A 251 16.56 19.50 10.48
N GLU A 252 17.04 19.63 11.71
CA GLU A 252 17.62 18.56 12.51
C GLU A 252 16.60 17.45 12.80
N ALA A 253 15.32 17.81 13.00
CA ALA A 253 14.24 16.87 13.22
C ALA A 253 13.89 16.12 11.92
N VAL A 254 13.85 16.83 10.79
CA VAL A 254 13.66 16.23 9.45
C VAL A 254 14.81 15.28 9.12
N ALA A 255 16.06 15.71 9.36
CA ALA A 255 17.25 14.92 9.13
C ALA A 255 17.32 13.68 10.04
N ARG A 256 16.92 13.78 11.32
CA ARG A 256 16.85 12.65 12.26
C ARG A 256 15.85 11.59 11.78
N VAL A 257 14.64 11.99 11.38
CA VAL A 257 13.61 11.07 10.83
C VAL A 257 14.06 10.46 9.50
N ALA A 258 14.66 11.26 8.61
CA ALA A 258 15.17 10.78 7.32
C ALA A 258 16.31 9.76 7.46
N ARG A 259 17.22 9.96 8.43
CA ARG A 259 18.27 9.00 8.78
C ARG A 259 17.66 7.70 9.30
N LEU A 260 16.78 7.77 10.31
CA LEU A 260 16.09 6.61 10.89
C LEU A 260 15.39 5.75 9.84
N PHE A 261 14.56 6.36 8.99
CA PHE A 261 13.83 5.60 7.97
C PHE A 261 14.82 4.96 6.98
N SER A 262 15.84 5.70 6.54
CA SER A 262 16.85 5.20 5.58
C SER A 262 17.69 4.05 6.15
N SER A 263 18.15 4.14 7.40
CA SER A 263 18.88 3.04 8.07
C SER A 263 18.00 1.81 8.28
N SER A 264 16.71 2.01 8.58
CA SER A 264 15.70 0.94 8.64
C SER A 264 15.26 0.40 7.27
N GLY A 265 15.95 0.78 6.18
CA GLY A 265 15.67 0.27 4.84
C GLY A 265 14.35 0.76 4.25
N LEU A 266 13.87 1.94 4.66
CA LEU A 266 12.87 2.75 3.97
C LEU A 266 13.60 3.91 3.27
N PRO A 267 14.00 3.76 1.98
CA PRO A 267 14.78 4.80 1.30
C PRO A 267 14.03 6.13 1.33
N THR A 268 14.60 7.14 1.99
CA THR A 268 13.89 8.39 2.25
C THR A 268 14.51 9.56 1.49
N GLN A 269 13.66 10.39 0.90
CA GLN A 269 14.04 11.61 0.19
C GLN A 269 13.38 12.80 0.88
N VAL A 270 14.14 13.85 1.17
CA VAL A 270 13.66 15.08 1.80
C VAL A 270 13.27 16.12 0.75
N TYR A 271 12.24 16.92 1.04
CA TYR A 271 11.76 18.04 0.21
C TYR A 271 11.56 19.27 1.08
N ALA A 272 11.78 20.46 0.51
CA ALA A 272 11.52 21.73 1.19
C ALA A 272 10.01 22.02 1.33
N ASP A 273 9.23 21.85 0.26
CA ASP A 273 7.78 22.04 0.28
C ASP A 273 7.03 20.70 0.35
N TYR A 274 6.26 20.51 1.42
CA TYR A 274 5.39 19.35 1.57
C TYR A 274 4.21 19.36 0.59
N ARG A 275 3.72 20.54 0.16
CA ARG A 275 2.56 20.66 -0.73
C ARG A 275 2.91 20.08 -2.10
N ALA A 276 4.01 20.52 -2.71
CA ALA A 276 4.56 19.95 -3.94
C ALA A 276 4.73 18.42 -3.86
N MET A 277 5.29 17.91 -2.75
CA MET A 277 5.48 16.46 -2.52
C MET A 277 4.14 15.70 -2.46
N VAL A 278 3.18 16.15 -1.64
CA VAL A 278 1.91 15.46 -1.43
C VAL A 278 1.03 15.52 -2.69
N TRP A 279 0.97 16.66 -3.38
CA TRP A 279 0.27 16.78 -4.66
C TRP A 279 0.92 15.94 -5.77
N SER A 280 2.25 15.80 -5.77
CA SER A 280 2.93 14.86 -6.69
C SER A 280 2.57 13.39 -6.40
N SER A 281 2.28 13.04 -5.14
CA SER A 281 1.76 11.72 -4.77
C SER A 281 0.30 11.54 -5.20
N LEU A 282 -0.52 12.60 -5.11
CA LEU A 282 -1.90 12.62 -5.60
C LEU A 282 -1.94 12.31 -7.11
N LEU A 283 -1.10 12.94 -7.94
CA LEU A 283 -1.02 12.66 -9.39
C LEU A 283 -0.79 11.15 -9.67
N LEU A 284 0.11 10.50 -8.93
CA LEU A 284 0.36 9.06 -9.04
C LEU A 284 -0.82 8.19 -8.61
N HIS A 285 -1.72 8.73 -7.78
CA HIS A 285 -2.92 8.04 -7.29
C HIS A 285 -4.17 8.29 -8.14
N MET A 286 -4.20 9.30 -9.01
CA MET A 286 -5.31 9.54 -9.94
C MET A 286 -5.39 8.44 -11.02
N LEU A 287 -4.30 8.29 -11.80
CA LEU A 287 -4.30 7.52 -13.05
C LEU A 287 -4.73 6.06 -12.84
N GLY A 288 -5.90 5.72 -13.38
CA GLY A 288 -6.48 4.38 -13.36
C GLY A 288 -6.93 3.95 -11.96
N ASN A 289 -7.43 4.87 -11.13
CA ASN A 289 -8.01 4.56 -9.82
C ASN A 289 -9.52 4.65 -9.82
N ALA A 290 -10.01 5.85 -10.16
CA ALA A 290 -11.35 6.27 -9.84
C ALA A 290 -12.35 5.83 -10.92
N VAL A 291 -12.06 6.10 -12.20
CA VAL A 291 -12.88 5.62 -13.32
C VAL A 291 -12.97 4.09 -13.36
N PRO A 292 -11.88 3.28 -13.25
CA PRO A 292 -12.00 1.82 -13.17
C PRO A 292 -12.72 1.29 -11.93
N ALA A 293 -12.80 2.06 -10.84
CA ALA A 293 -13.66 1.73 -9.71
C ALA A 293 -15.14 1.97 -10.05
N ILE A 294 -15.48 3.13 -10.63
CA ILE A 294 -16.84 3.49 -11.06
C ILE A 294 -17.40 2.51 -12.10
N VAL A 295 -16.63 2.22 -13.15
CA VAL A 295 -17.08 1.34 -14.27
C VAL A 295 -16.78 -0.15 -14.01
N ASN A 296 -16.25 -0.50 -12.84
CA ASN A 296 -15.93 -1.86 -12.41
C ASN A 296 -14.97 -2.66 -13.35
N ARG A 297 -14.12 -1.97 -14.12
CA ARG A 297 -13.19 -2.59 -15.10
C ARG A 297 -11.71 -2.49 -14.66
N PRO A 298 -10.83 -3.42 -15.09
CA PRO A 298 -9.38 -3.23 -14.93
C PRO A 298 -8.89 -1.93 -15.58
N PRO A 299 -7.90 -1.21 -15.00
CA PRO A 299 -7.41 0.06 -15.56
C PRO A 299 -6.94 -0.04 -17.02
N ALA A 300 -6.33 -1.16 -17.42
CA ALA A 300 -5.91 -1.39 -18.80
C ALA A 300 -7.07 -1.52 -19.80
N GLN A 301 -8.31 -1.82 -19.36
CA GLN A 301 -9.51 -1.72 -20.20
C GLN A 301 -10.02 -0.28 -20.27
N VAL A 302 -10.00 0.47 -19.16
CA VAL A 302 -10.40 1.89 -19.12
C VAL A 302 -9.53 2.73 -20.05
N PHE A 303 -8.21 2.51 -20.09
CA PHE A 303 -7.35 3.25 -21.02
C PHE A 303 -7.47 2.82 -22.49
N ARG A 304 -8.08 1.65 -22.79
CA ARG A 304 -8.42 1.23 -24.17
C ARG A 304 -9.70 1.89 -24.68
N ASP A 305 -10.60 2.29 -23.79
CA ASP A 305 -11.76 3.12 -24.10
C ASP A 305 -11.28 4.57 -24.30
N LEU A 306 -11.45 5.12 -25.51
CA LEU A 306 -10.98 6.48 -25.81
C LEU A 306 -11.71 7.56 -25.01
N ALA A 307 -12.99 7.34 -24.68
CA ALA A 307 -13.81 8.32 -23.98
C ALA A 307 -13.50 8.34 -22.47
N LEU A 308 -13.31 7.16 -21.85
CA LEU A 308 -12.86 7.08 -20.46
C LEU A 308 -11.38 7.47 -20.29
N CYS A 309 -10.53 7.17 -21.27
CA CYS A 309 -9.14 7.63 -21.32
C CYS A 309 -9.05 9.17 -21.40
N ARG A 310 -9.95 9.81 -22.16
CA ARG A 310 -10.09 11.28 -22.15
C ARG A 310 -10.52 11.82 -20.77
N LEU A 311 -11.43 11.15 -20.07
CA LEU A 311 -11.86 11.56 -18.71
C LEU A 311 -10.71 11.48 -17.69
N GLU A 312 -9.97 10.36 -17.65
CA GLU A 312 -8.77 10.21 -16.80
C GLU A 312 -7.71 11.29 -17.10
N LEU A 313 -7.47 11.59 -18.39
CA LEU A 313 -6.51 12.63 -18.79
C LEU A 313 -6.99 14.06 -18.50
N ALA A 314 -8.28 14.35 -18.63
CA ALA A 314 -8.86 15.63 -18.25
C ALA A 314 -8.69 15.86 -16.74
N ALA A 315 -9.09 14.89 -15.91
CA ALA A 315 -8.95 14.98 -14.46
C ALA A 315 -7.47 15.16 -14.03
N PHE A 316 -6.52 14.48 -14.66
CA PHE A 316 -5.10 14.66 -14.39
C PHE A 316 -4.59 16.06 -14.79
N ARG A 317 -5.05 16.61 -15.93
CA ARG A 317 -4.67 17.96 -16.39
C ARG A 317 -5.29 19.07 -15.56
N GLU A 318 -6.51 18.87 -15.04
CA GLU A 318 -7.14 19.72 -14.04
C GLU A 318 -6.32 19.77 -12.74
N ALA A 319 -5.85 18.63 -12.23
CA ALA A 319 -4.96 18.62 -11.06
C ALA A 319 -3.65 19.38 -11.31
N LEU A 320 -3.07 19.28 -12.51
CA LEU A 320 -1.92 20.11 -12.92
C LEU A 320 -2.27 21.61 -13.10
N ALA A 321 -3.53 21.98 -13.31
CA ALA A 321 -3.97 23.37 -13.31
C ALA A 321 -4.08 23.90 -11.87
N VAL A 322 -4.68 23.13 -10.96
CA VAL A 322 -4.76 23.47 -9.53
C VAL A 322 -3.36 23.56 -8.90
N MET A 323 -2.44 22.63 -9.20
CA MET A 323 -1.05 22.72 -8.74
C MET A 323 -0.35 24.02 -9.18
N ARG A 324 -0.54 24.44 -10.44
CA ARG A 324 0.02 25.72 -10.93
C ARG A 324 -0.59 26.92 -10.21
N ALA A 325 -1.90 26.93 -9.98
CA ALA A 325 -2.57 28.01 -9.24
C ALA A 325 -2.17 28.03 -7.75
N LEU A 326 -1.85 26.88 -7.15
CA LEU A 326 -1.29 26.75 -5.80
C LEU A 326 0.19 27.20 -5.69
N GLY A 327 0.83 27.56 -6.81
CA GLY A 327 2.25 27.93 -6.87
C GLY A 327 3.23 26.75 -6.78
N ILE A 328 2.77 25.50 -6.97
CA ILE A 328 3.59 24.29 -6.74
C ILE A 328 3.86 23.50 -8.03
N ALA A 329 5.12 23.08 -8.19
CA ALA A 329 5.55 22.23 -9.29
C ALA A 329 5.50 20.74 -8.92
N PRO A 330 5.24 19.81 -9.87
CA PRO A 330 5.45 18.39 -9.64
C PRO A 330 6.92 18.07 -9.35
N VAL A 331 7.18 17.26 -8.33
CA VAL A 331 8.53 16.84 -7.88
C VAL A 331 8.73 15.33 -8.05
N GLY A 332 9.97 14.92 -8.32
CA GLY A 332 10.32 13.49 -8.46
C GLY A 332 10.24 12.78 -7.12
N LEU A 333 9.41 11.74 -7.02
CA LEU A 333 9.22 10.93 -5.81
C LEU A 333 10.10 9.66 -5.84
N PRO A 334 10.36 9.00 -4.69
CA PRO A 334 11.28 7.86 -4.64
C PRO A 334 10.83 6.74 -5.58
N GLY A 335 11.63 6.47 -6.62
CA GLY A 335 11.34 5.48 -7.66
C GLY A 335 10.35 5.90 -8.76
N TYR A 336 9.81 7.13 -8.75
CA TYR A 336 8.80 7.61 -9.71
C TYR A 336 9.11 9.03 -10.24
N PRO A 337 9.46 9.19 -11.53
CA PRO A 337 9.77 10.49 -12.12
C PRO A 337 8.48 11.28 -12.45
N VAL A 338 7.77 11.74 -11.41
CA VAL A 338 6.51 12.50 -11.54
C VAL A 338 6.62 13.74 -12.46
N PRO A 339 7.72 14.52 -12.49
CA PRO A 339 7.84 15.66 -13.40
C PRO A 339 7.80 15.26 -14.87
N ALA A 340 8.47 14.16 -15.24
CA ALA A 340 8.44 13.62 -16.59
C ALA A 340 7.07 13.03 -16.94
N LEU A 341 6.42 12.35 -15.99
CA LEU A 341 5.04 11.87 -16.14
C LEU A 341 4.07 13.04 -16.36
N ALA A 342 4.16 14.09 -15.55
CA ALA A 342 3.33 15.28 -15.65
C ALA A 342 3.51 15.99 -16.99
N MET A 343 4.77 16.18 -17.42
CA MET A 343 5.10 16.75 -18.73
C MET A 343 4.53 15.90 -19.87
N ALA A 344 4.65 14.57 -19.81
CA ALA A 344 4.10 13.66 -20.82
C ALA A 344 2.57 13.71 -20.88
N MET A 345 1.88 13.63 -19.74
CA MET A 345 0.40 13.71 -19.69
C MET A 345 -0.12 15.09 -20.13
N ALA A 346 0.62 16.17 -19.86
CA ALA A 346 0.25 17.52 -20.28
C ALA A 346 0.47 17.75 -21.79
N ARG A 347 1.64 17.37 -22.33
CA ARG A 347 2.07 17.75 -23.68
C ARG A 347 1.74 16.74 -24.78
N LEU A 348 1.60 15.44 -24.48
CA LEU A 348 1.38 14.44 -25.52
C LEU A 348 -0.07 14.47 -26.07
N PRO A 349 -0.25 14.32 -27.40
CA PRO A 349 -1.56 14.07 -28.00
C PRO A 349 -2.27 12.84 -27.44
N VAL A 350 -3.59 12.95 -27.24
CA VAL A 350 -4.44 11.89 -26.69
C VAL A 350 -4.31 10.55 -27.45
N PRO A 351 -4.20 10.49 -28.80
CA PRO A 351 -4.00 9.22 -29.52
C PRO A 351 -2.69 8.49 -29.17
N ILE A 352 -1.63 9.22 -28.81
CA ILE A 352 -0.35 8.63 -28.36
C ILE A 352 -0.52 8.08 -26.94
N LEU A 353 -1.11 8.87 -26.04
CA LEU A 353 -1.40 8.47 -24.67
C LEU A 353 -2.32 7.24 -24.62
N HIS A 354 -3.38 7.20 -25.42
CA HIS A 354 -4.31 6.07 -25.56
C HIS A 354 -3.62 4.76 -26.00
N ARG A 355 -2.59 4.84 -26.86
CA ARG A 355 -1.79 3.66 -27.27
C ARG A 355 -0.80 3.20 -26.20
N LEU A 356 -0.26 4.11 -25.38
CA LEU A 356 0.76 3.82 -24.37
C LEU A 356 0.17 3.40 -23.01
N LEU A 357 -0.84 4.13 -22.52
CA LEU A 357 -1.41 3.95 -21.17
C LEU A 357 -1.88 2.53 -20.88
N PRO A 358 -2.55 1.78 -21.78
CA PRO A 358 -2.94 0.38 -21.52
C PRO A 358 -1.77 -0.56 -21.24
N ARG A 359 -0.60 -0.30 -21.84
CA ARG A 359 0.63 -1.10 -21.67
C ARG A 359 1.31 -0.79 -20.33
N LEU A 360 1.27 0.48 -19.94
CA LEU A 360 1.92 1.00 -18.73
C LEU A 360 1.03 0.80 -17.48
N ALA A 361 -0.29 0.79 -17.62
CA ALA A 361 -1.25 0.65 -16.53
C ALA A 361 -1.04 -0.62 -15.68
N GLY A 362 -0.65 -1.74 -16.30
CA GLY A 362 -0.28 -2.96 -15.57
C GLY A 362 0.90 -2.72 -14.63
N HIS A 363 2.00 -2.17 -15.15
CA HIS A 363 3.21 -1.86 -14.38
C HIS A 363 3.00 -0.76 -13.33
N TRP A 364 2.19 0.26 -13.62
CA TRP A 364 1.93 1.38 -12.72
C TRP A 364 0.93 1.05 -11.60
N ARG A 365 0.14 -0.03 -11.74
CA ARG A 365 -0.82 -0.52 -10.72
C ARG A 365 -0.35 -1.79 -10.02
N ALA A 366 0.63 -2.52 -10.56
CA ALA A 366 1.26 -3.66 -9.91
C ALA A 366 1.96 -3.24 -8.60
N GLY A 367 1.27 -3.46 -7.48
CA GLY A 367 1.70 -2.92 -6.19
C GLY A 367 1.38 -1.44 -6.02
N ARG A 368 0.09 -1.10 -5.95
CA ARG A 368 -0.42 0.09 -5.22
C ARG A 368 -1.38 -0.36 -4.13
N GLN A 369 -1.37 0.32 -2.98
CA GLN A 369 -2.19 -0.06 -1.82
C GLN A 369 -3.65 0.35 -2.00
N VAL A 370 -3.86 1.56 -2.54
CA VAL A 370 -5.19 2.11 -2.79
C VAL A 370 -5.77 1.52 -4.08
N SER A 371 -6.91 0.83 -3.93
CA SER A 371 -7.85 0.63 -5.02
C SER A 371 -9.23 1.04 -4.54
N LEU A 372 -9.78 2.12 -5.12
CA LEU A 372 -11.13 2.60 -4.77
C LEU A 372 -12.21 1.56 -5.07
N ARG A 373 -11.92 0.61 -5.98
CA ARG A 373 -12.70 -0.61 -6.20
C ARG A 373 -12.79 -1.49 -4.94
N GLY A 374 -11.67 -1.79 -4.30
CA GLY A 374 -11.63 -2.57 -3.06
C GLY A 374 -12.21 -1.83 -1.85
N GLU A 375 -12.25 -0.49 -1.89
CA GLU A 375 -12.98 0.34 -0.93
C GLU A 375 -14.49 0.22 -1.12
N LEU A 376 -14.97 0.44 -2.36
CA LEU A 376 -16.36 0.26 -2.76
C LEU A 376 -16.87 -1.11 -2.34
N GLU A 377 -16.17 -2.19 -2.70
CA GLU A 377 -16.48 -3.58 -2.38
C GLU A 377 -16.79 -3.76 -0.87
N ARG A 378 -15.98 -3.16 0.01
CA ARG A 378 -16.00 -3.34 1.47
C ARG A 378 -16.93 -2.38 2.26
N ARG A 379 -17.57 -1.39 1.63
CA ARG A 379 -18.44 -0.36 2.28
C ARG A 379 -17.82 0.33 3.51
N ARG A 380 -16.51 0.64 3.51
CA ARG A 380 -15.84 1.20 4.70
C ARG A 380 -15.77 2.73 4.71
N GLY A 381 -16.78 3.36 5.31
CA GLY A 381 -16.73 4.73 5.82
C GLY A 381 -16.50 5.83 4.77
N PRO A 382 -15.99 7.01 5.17
CA PRO A 382 -15.60 8.08 4.26
C PRO A 382 -14.56 7.60 3.23
N SER A 383 -14.76 8.03 1.98
CA SER A 383 -13.95 7.63 0.83
C SER A 383 -12.60 8.32 0.78
N GLU A 384 -11.55 7.60 0.36
CA GLU A 384 -10.29 8.25 -0.04
C GLU A 384 -10.45 9.18 -1.25
N VAL A 385 -11.56 9.10 -2.01
CA VAL A 385 -11.82 10.04 -3.13
C VAL A 385 -11.93 11.49 -2.66
N GLU A 386 -12.36 11.75 -1.41
CA GLU A 386 -12.46 13.09 -0.83
C GLU A 386 -11.09 13.78 -0.72
N TYR A 387 -10.03 13.00 -0.49
CA TYR A 387 -8.66 13.51 -0.33
C TYR A 387 -7.79 13.25 -1.58
N LEU A 388 -8.40 12.72 -2.65
CA LEU A 388 -7.86 12.61 -3.99
C LEU A 388 -8.60 13.58 -4.92
N ASN A 389 -9.58 13.13 -5.71
CA ASN A 389 -10.32 14.01 -6.62
C ASN A 389 -11.06 15.15 -5.89
N GLY A 390 -11.57 14.91 -4.68
CA GLY A 390 -12.20 15.95 -3.84
C GLY A 390 -11.24 17.07 -3.43
N ALA A 391 -9.96 16.77 -3.23
CA ALA A 391 -8.95 17.81 -2.97
C ALA A 391 -8.69 18.67 -4.21
N VAL A 392 -8.76 18.09 -5.42
CA VAL A 392 -8.71 18.84 -6.67
C VAL A 392 -9.97 19.71 -6.83
N VAL A 393 -11.15 19.21 -6.43
CA VAL A 393 -12.41 19.99 -6.44
C VAL A 393 -12.35 21.17 -5.47
N ARG A 394 -11.90 20.97 -4.22
CA ARG A 394 -11.76 22.04 -3.22
C ARG A 394 -10.76 23.11 -3.67
N GLY A 395 -9.54 22.70 -4.04
CA GLY A 395 -8.52 23.63 -4.54
C GLY A 395 -8.92 24.32 -5.85
N GLY A 396 -9.68 23.66 -6.72
CA GLY A 396 -10.27 24.28 -7.92
C GLY A 396 -11.26 25.39 -7.57
N ARG A 397 -12.19 25.12 -6.64
CA ARG A 397 -13.16 26.12 -6.15
C ARG A 397 -12.49 27.29 -5.44
N GLU A 398 -11.49 27.02 -4.61
CA GLU A 398 -10.75 28.03 -3.82
C GLU A 398 -9.89 28.96 -4.69
N LEU A 399 -9.49 28.53 -5.89
CA LEU A 399 -8.59 29.27 -6.79
C LEU A 399 -9.24 29.68 -8.12
N GLY A 400 -10.55 29.50 -8.27
CA GLY A 400 -11.28 29.79 -9.51
C GLY A 400 -10.89 28.89 -10.71
N VAL A 401 -10.23 27.76 -10.48
CA VAL A 401 -9.80 26.85 -11.55
C VAL A 401 -10.93 25.85 -11.88
N PRO A 402 -11.40 25.78 -13.14
CA PRO A 402 -12.44 24.84 -13.52
C PRO A 402 -11.92 23.40 -13.50
N VAL A 403 -12.61 22.52 -12.76
CA VAL A 403 -12.24 21.11 -12.55
C VAL A 403 -13.40 20.11 -12.77
N PRO A 404 -14.12 20.18 -13.92
CA PRO A 404 -15.34 19.41 -14.15
C PRO A 404 -15.15 17.88 -14.18
N ALA A 405 -14.04 17.35 -14.69
CA ALA A 405 -13.79 15.91 -14.71
C ALA A 405 -13.54 15.37 -13.29
N ASN A 406 -12.79 16.09 -12.45
CA ASN A 406 -12.65 15.74 -11.04
C ASN A 406 -13.97 15.85 -10.28
N ALA A 407 -14.77 16.90 -10.53
CA ALA A 407 -16.08 17.08 -9.91
C ALA A 407 -17.06 15.94 -10.26
N LEU A 408 -17.09 15.51 -11.52
CA LEU A 408 -17.86 14.32 -11.93
C LEU A 408 -17.38 13.06 -11.19
N ILE A 409 -16.07 12.76 -11.25
CA ILE A 409 -15.49 11.54 -10.68
C ILE A 409 -15.74 11.47 -9.17
N HIS A 410 -15.50 12.58 -8.46
CA HIS A 410 -15.70 12.72 -7.01
C HIS A 410 -17.17 12.52 -6.65
N ARG A 411 -18.09 13.27 -7.26
CA ARG A 411 -19.54 13.17 -7.02
C ARG A 411 -20.06 11.75 -7.24
N THR A 412 -19.68 11.11 -8.34
CA THR A 412 -20.14 9.76 -8.66
C THR A 412 -19.60 8.71 -7.70
N LEU A 413 -18.33 8.78 -7.28
CA LEU A 413 -17.79 7.82 -6.29
C LEU A 413 -18.39 8.01 -4.90
N THR A 414 -18.57 9.26 -4.46
CA THR A 414 -19.21 9.58 -3.18
C THR A 414 -20.65 9.05 -3.15
N ALA A 415 -21.42 9.28 -4.23
CA ALA A 415 -22.77 8.72 -4.39
C ALA A 415 -22.79 7.18 -4.43
N MET A 416 -21.84 6.54 -5.09
CA MET A 416 -21.69 5.07 -5.11
C MET A 416 -21.30 4.48 -3.73
N MET A 417 -20.59 5.23 -2.89
CA MET A 417 -20.24 4.81 -1.53
C MET A 417 -21.37 5.06 -0.52
N GLN A 418 -22.13 6.15 -0.68
CA GLN A 418 -23.38 6.40 0.04
C GLN A 418 -24.49 5.43 -0.36
N GLY A 419 -24.40 4.83 -1.56
CA GLY A 419 -25.36 3.86 -2.09
C GLY A 419 -26.52 4.48 -2.90
N THR A 420 -26.51 5.80 -3.11
CA THR A 420 -27.50 6.51 -3.94
C THR A 420 -27.32 6.21 -5.43
N ILE A 421 -26.12 5.80 -5.86
CA ILE A 421 -25.88 5.17 -7.17
C ILE A 421 -25.52 3.69 -6.98
N PRO A 422 -26.25 2.74 -7.60
CA PRO A 422 -25.89 1.32 -7.55
C PRO A 422 -24.50 1.04 -8.13
N ARG A 423 -23.69 0.22 -7.45
CA ARG A 423 -22.31 -0.14 -7.89
C ARG A 423 -22.20 -0.66 -9.34
N GLN A 424 -23.27 -1.22 -9.89
CA GLN A 424 -23.28 -1.80 -11.24
C GLN A 424 -23.73 -0.80 -12.32
N ALA A 425 -24.19 0.41 -11.97
CA ALA A 425 -24.80 1.38 -12.89
C ALA A 425 -23.94 1.66 -14.15
N TYR A 426 -22.62 1.77 -13.99
CA TYR A 426 -21.68 2.01 -15.10
C TYR A 426 -20.85 0.78 -15.51
N ALA A 427 -21.13 -0.41 -14.94
CA ALA A 427 -20.44 -1.65 -15.33
C ALA A 427 -20.91 -2.13 -16.72
N GLY A 428 -22.23 -2.14 -16.93
CA GLY A 428 -22.87 -2.39 -18.22
C GLY A 428 -22.80 -1.20 -19.17
N ASN A 429 -22.95 0.03 -18.67
CA ASN A 429 -22.90 1.27 -19.46
C ASN A 429 -21.81 2.24 -18.96
N PRO A 430 -20.53 2.06 -19.34
CA PRO A 430 -19.45 2.95 -18.90
C PRO A 430 -19.58 4.38 -19.45
N HIS A 431 -20.09 4.53 -20.67
CA HIS A 431 -20.25 5.84 -21.31
C HIS A 431 -21.35 6.69 -20.65
N GLY A 432 -22.31 6.07 -19.94
CA GLY A 432 -23.28 6.77 -19.11
C GLY A 432 -22.65 7.65 -18.02
N LEU A 433 -21.41 7.37 -17.61
CA LEU A 433 -20.65 8.24 -16.71
C LEU A 433 -20.40 9.62 -17.32
N LEU A 434 -20.27 9.71 -18.65
CA LEU A 434 -19.87 10.91 -19.38
C LEU A 434 -21.05 11.81 -19.77
N ALA A 435 -22.29 11.40 -19.50
CA ALA A 435 -23.47 12.19 -19.85
C ALA A 435 -23.48 13.61 -19.23
N PRO A 436 -23.02 13.84 -17.97
CA PRO A 436 -22.96 15.18 -17.38
C PRO A 436 -21.78 16.06 -17.84
N LEU A 437 -21.11 15.70 -18.95
CA LEU A 437 -20.00 16.46 -19.57
C LEU A 437 -20.26 16.70 -21.08
N ARG A 438 -21.52 16.67 -21.50
CA ARG A 438 -21.97 16.91 -22.88
C ARG A 438 -22.74 18.23 -22.97
#